data_AF-A0A944KZ62-F1
#
_entry.id   AF-A0A944KZ62-F1
#
_cell.length_a   1.000
_cell.length_b   1.000
_cell.length_c   1.000
_cell.angle_alpha   90.00
_cell.angle_beta   90.00
_cell.angle_gamma   90.00
#
_symmetry.space_group_name_H-M   'P 1'
#
loop_
_entity.id
_entity.type
_entity.pdbx_description
1 polymer ?
#
loop_
_entity_poly.entity_id
_entity_poly.type
_entity_poly.pdbx_seq_one_letter_code
_entity_poly.pdbx_strand_id
1 'polypeptide(L)'
;MTSQTVTPISSAWPCQVKAPGSPDWERTAARWLRDLLPARYAGYSTLTRHHVLLARHAQLQVDHEIRAVRSALQTCRAELPGLGVSETVIENTIKLYAVELEQLNRLARGVRLITEALLGGSRPQRRRSHV
;
A
#
# COMPACT_ATOMS: atom_id res chain seq x y z
N MET A 1 -3.50 12.55 -35.46
CA MET A 1 -4.05 11.59 -34.47
C MET A 1 -2.87 10.88 -33.80
N THR A 2 -2.48 11.28 -32.60
CA THR A 2 -1.37 10.63 -31.87
C THR A 2 -1.95 9.61 -30.90
N SER A 3 -1.79 8.33 -31.22
CA SER A 3 -2.20 7.21 -30.38
C SER A 3 -1.34 7.14 -29.13
N GLN A 4 -1.93 7.40 -27.96
CA GLN A 4 -1.29 7.15 -26.66
C GLN A 4 -1.28 5.64 -26.41
N THR A 5 -0.11 5.05 -26.32
CA THR A 5 0.05 3.64 -25.92
C THR A 5 -0.23 3.54 -24.42
N VAL A 6 -1.46 3.16 -24.05
CA VAL A 6 -1.82 2.89 -22.66
C VAL A 6 -1.11 1.62 -22.24
N THR A 7 -0.07 1.74 -21.41
CA THR A 7 0.53 0.57 -20.75
C THR A 7 -0.54 -0.06 -19.86
N PRO A 8 -0.78 -1.38 -19.94
CA PRO A 8 -1.79 -2.02 -19.11
C PRO A 8 -1.43 -1.83 -17.64
N ILE A 9 -2.37 -1.30 -16.87
CA ILE A 9 -2.25 -1.14 -15.44
C ILE A 9 -2.10 -2.54 -14.83
N SER A 10 -1.04 -2.77 -14.05
CA SER A 10 -0.82 -4.04 -13.36
C SER A 10 -2.03 -4.39 -12.49
N SER A 11 -2.40 -5.66 -12.40
CA SER A 11 -3.49 -6.12 -11.51
C SER A 11 -3.25 -5.80 -10.03
N ALA A 12 -1.99 -5.50 -9.65
CA ALA A 12 -1.63 -5.07 -8.30
C ALA A 12 -1.78 -3.55 -8.08
N TRP A 13 -2.15 -2.78 -9.09
CA TRP A 13 -2.44 -1.36 -8.94
C TRP A 13 -3.74 -1.14 -8.15
N PRO A 14 -3.78 -0.24 -7.16
CA PRO A 14 -5.00 -0.02 -6.39
C PRO A 14 -6.12 0.58 -7.25
N CYS A 15 -7.31 -0.03 -7.24
CA CYS A 15 -8.44 0.42 -8.06
C CYS A 15 -8.96 1.81 -7.69
N GLN A 16 -8.69 2.29 -6.47
CA GLN A 16 -9.06 3.62 -5.98
C GLN A 16 -8.11 4.72 -6.48
N VAL A 17 -6.99 4.36 -7.12
CA VAL A 17 -5.96 5.28 -7.60
C VAL A 17 -6.02 5.35 -9.12
N LYS A 18 -6.14 6.56 -9.66
CA LYS A 18 -6.16 6.75 -11.11
C LYS A 18 -4.82 6.32 -11.74
N ALA A 19 -4.86 6.02 -13.03
CA ALA A 19 -3.67 5.61 -13.78
C ALA A 19 -2.53 6.63 -13.66
N PRO A 20 -1.26 6.19 -13.55
CA PRO A 20 -0.10 7.08 -13.57
C PRO A 20 -0.15 8.07 -14.74
N GLY A 21 0.14 9.34 -14.48
CA GLY A 21 0.15 10.39 -15.50
C GLY A 21 -1.22 10.95 -15.89
N SER A 22 -2.34 10.37 -15.43
CA SER A 22 -3.68 10.91 -15.69
C SER A 22 -3.99 12.12 -14.79
N PRO A 23 -4.87 13.05 -15.19
CA PRO A 23 -5.22 14.20 -14.35
C PRO A 23 -5.68 13.79 -12.94
N ASP A 24 -5.11 14.44 -11.93
CA ASP A 24 -5.28 14.17 -10.49
C ASP A 24 -4.78 12.81 -9.96
N TRP A 25 -4.01 12.04 -10.74
CA TRP A 25 -3.57 10.71 -10.28
C TRP A 25 -2.80 10.77 -8.95
N GLU A 26 -1.90 11.74 -8.80
CA GLU A 26 -1.13 11.97 -7.58
C GLU A 26 -2.03 12.31 -6.38
N ARG A 27 -3.10 13.10 -6.59
CA ARG A 27 -4.06 13.43 -5.54
C ARG A 27 -4.79 12.18 -5.06
N THR A 28 -5.21 11.31 -5.98
CA THR A 28 -5.86 10.05 -5.61
C THR A 28 -4.89 9.06 -4.97
N ALA A 29 -3.63 9.03 -5.40
CA ALA A 29 -2.58 8.23 -4.80
C ALA A 29 -2.27 8.69 -3.37
N ALA A 30 -2.11 10.00 -3.16
CA ALA A 30 -1.85 10.57 -1.84
C ALA A 30 -3.01 10.32 -0.86
N ARG A 31 -4.27 10.37 -1.33
CA ARG A 31 -5.42 9.98 -0.50
C ARG A 31 -5.34 8.51 -0.09
N TRP A 32 -5.17 7.61 -1.07
CA TRP A 32 -5.09 6.17 -0.81
C TRP A 32 -3.92 5.82 0.13
N LEU A 33 -2.75 6.42 -0.05
CA LEU A 33 -1.60 6.23 0.84
C LEU A 33 -1.87 6.72 2.27
N ARG A 34 -2.65 7.79 2.46
CA ARG A 34 -3.04 8.27 3.79
C ARG A 34 -4.01 7.34 4.49
N ASP A 35 -4.90 6.68 3.72
CA ASP A 35 -5.84 5.72 4.27
C ASP A 35 -5.13 4.49 4.88
N LEU A 36 -3.88 4.24 4.50
CA LEU A 36 -3.02 3.19 5.07
C LEU A 36 -2.29 3.62 6.36
N LEU A 37 -2.40 4.88 6.76
CA LEU A 37 -1.66 5.41 7.90
C LEU A 37 -2.59 5.59 9.11
N PRO A 38 -2.08 5.37 10.33
CA PRO A 38 -2.78 5.76 11.54
C PRO A 38 -3.18 7.24 11.55
N ALA A 39 -4.38 7.55 12.03
CA ALA A 39 -4.95 8.91 12.02
C ALA A 39 -4.05 9.97 12.68
N ARG A 40 -3.22 9.58 13.66
CA ARG A 40 -2.20 10.45 14.28
C ARG A 40 -1.23 11.08 13.30
N TYR A 41 -1.08 10.54 12.08
CA TYR A 41 -0.22 11.12 11.06
C TYR A 41 -0.87 12.23 10.22
N ALA A 42 -2.19 12.44 10.34
CA ALA A 42 -2.93 13.40 9.52
C ALA A 42 -2.46 14.86 9.71
N GLY A 43 -1.94 15.21 10.88
CA GLY A 43 -1.47 16.56 11.20
C GLY A 43 -0.08 16.92 10.66
N TYR A 44 0.71 15.95 10.17
CA TYR A 44 2.07 16.24 9.71
C TYR A 44 2.08 16.77 8.28
N SER A 45 2.29 18.08 8.14
CA SER A 45 2.35 18.75 6.84
C SER A 45 3.46 18.25 5.92
N THR A 46 4.51 17.64 6.46
CA THR A 46 5.60 17.05 5.67
C THR A 46 5.08 15.89 4.81
N LEU A 47 4.14 15.09 5.33
CA LEU A 47 3.54 13.98 4.58
C LEU A 47 2.50 14.47 3.56
N THR A 48 1.86 15.62 3.80
CA THR A 48 0.91 16.20 2.83
C THR A 48 1.61 16.89 1.66
N ARG A 49 2.80 17.47 1.88
CA ARG A 49 3.56 18.22 0.87
C ARG A 49 4.48 17.35 0.01
N HIS A 50 4.90 16.18 0.49
CA HIS A 50 5.87 15.33 -0.19
C HIS A 50 5.32 13.92 -0.44
N HIS A 51 4.72 13.69 -1.62
CA HIS A 51 4.09 12.41 -1.98
C HIS A 51 5.05 11.21 -1.92
N VAL A 52 6.32 11.38 -2.31
CA VAL A 52 7.33 10.32 -2.22
C VAL A 52 7.63 9.94 -0.77
N LEU A 53 7.70 10.94 0.14
CA LEU A 53 7.91 10.68 1.56
C LEU A 53 6.70 9.99 2.18
N LEU A 54 5.48 10.40 1.79
CA LEU A 54 4.24 9.73 2.18
C LEU A 54 4.24 8.26 1.75
N ALA A 55 4.63 7.97 0.51
CA ALA A 55 4.72 6.60 0.01
C ALA A 55 5.77 5.76 0.77
N ARG A 56 6.94 6.34 1.04
CA ARG A 56 7.97 5.71 1.88
C ARG A 56 7.43 5.37 3.28
N HIS A 57 6.69 6.28 3.90
CA HIS A 57 6.14 6.05 5.23
C HIS A 57 5.03 4.99 5.23
N ALA A 58 4.14 5.01 4.23
CA ALA A 58 3.12 3.98 4.04
C ALA A 58 3.75 2.59 3.87
N GLN A 59 4.86 2.48 3.12
CA GLN A 59 5.58 1.22 2.98
C GLN A 59 6.09 0.70 4.33
N LEU A 60 6.72 1.57 5.13
CA LEU A 60 7.20 1.20 6.47
C LEU A 60 6.07 0.74 7.40
N GLN A 61 4.92 1.41 7.34
CA GLN A 61 3.74 1.08 8.13
C GLN A 61 3.19 -0.29 7.75
N VAL A 62 2.95 -0.55 6.46
CA VAL A 62 2.45 -1.84 5.98
C VAL A 62 3.45 -2.97 6.30
N ASP A 63 4.75 -2.74 6.13
CA ASP A 63 5.76 -3.74 6.47
C ASP A 63 5.81 -4.04 7.98
N HIS A 64 5.52 -3.04 8.83
CA HIS A 64 5.38 -3.24 10.27
C HIS A 64 4.16 -4.10 10.61
N GLU A 65 3.01 -3.83 9.99
CA GLU A 65 1.79 -4.63 10.17
C GLU A 65 1.99 -6.07 9.70
N ILE A 66 2.64 -6.28 8.55
CA ILE A 66 2.98 -7.63 8.05
C ILE A 66 3.80 -8.42 9.08
N ARG A 67 4.81 -7.77 9.70
CA ARG A 67 5.63 -8.41 10.74
C ARG A 67 4.80 -8.77 11.97
N ALA A 68 3.93 -7.86 12.41
CA ALA A 68 3.06 -8.08 13.56
C ALA A 68 2.09 -9.26 13.33
N VAL A 69 1.39 -9.28 12.19
CA VAL A 69 0.45 -10.36 11.84
C VAL A 69 1.16 -11.71 11.69
N ARG A 70 2.36 -11.73 11.11
CA ARG A 70 3.17 -12.96 11.03
C ARG A 70 3.56 -13.48 12.41
N SER A 71 3.97 -12.58 13.30
CA SER A 71 4.28 -12.94 14.69
C SER A 71 3.04 -13.52 15.37
N ALA A 72 1.89 -12.86 15.24
CA ALA A 72 0.63 -13.35 15.82
C ALA A 72 0.28 -14.76 15.30
N LEU A 73 0.35 -15.00 13.98
CA LEU A 73 0.12 -16.34 13.40
C LEU A 73 1.03 -17.42 14.00
N GLN A 74 2.28 -17.09 14.27
CA GLN A 74 3.26 -18.04 14.81
C GLN A 74 3.02 -18.35 16.28
N THR A 75 2.49 -17.40 17.05
CA THR A 75 2.32 -17.54 18.50
C THR A 75 0.90 -17.88 18.94
N CYS A 76 -0.12 -17.66 18.08
CA CYS A 76 -1.54 -17.84 18.40
C CYS A 76 -1.86 -19.12 19.16
N ARG A 77 -1.44 -20.29 18.63
CA ARG A 77 -1.77 -21.58 19.25
C ARG A 77 -1.11 -21.80 20.60
N ALA A 78 0.01 -21.13 20.87
CA ALA A 78 0.72 -21.23 22.14
C ALA A 78 0.19 -20.23 23.17
N GLU A 79 -0.11 -18.99 22.76
CA GLU A 79 -0.44 -17.89 23.67
C GLU A 79 -1.93 -17.81 23.98
N LEU A 80 -2.81 -18.00 23.00
CA LEU A 80 -4.25 -17.78 23.16
C LEU A 80 -4.93 -18.73 24.17
N PRO A 81 -4.54 -20.02 24.30
CA PRO A 81 -5.08 -20.87 25.36
C PRO A 81 -4.81 -20.33 26.76
N GLY A 82 -3.62 -19.76 26.98
CA GLY A 82 -3.24 -19.11 28.25
C GLY A 82 -4.08 -17.88 28.59
N LEU A 83 -4.75 -17.29 27.59
CA LEU A 83 -5.69 -16.18 27.75
C LEU A 83 -7.15 -16.65 27.93
N GLY A 84 -7.41 -17.95 28.02
CA GLY A 84 -8.76 -18.51 28.18
C GLY A 84 -9.60 -18.49 26.90
N VAL A 85 -8.97 -18.34 25.73
CA VAL A 85 -9.65 -18.35 24.43
C VAL A 85 -9.98 -19.79 24.04
N SER A 86 -11.20 -20.03 23.55
CA SER A 86 -11.62 -21.37 23.12
C SER A 86 -10.99 -21.78 21.78
N GLU A 87 -10.80 -23.09 21.58
CA GLU A 87 -10.19 -23.66 20.37
C GLU A 87 -10.85 -23.17 19.06
N THR A 88 -12.18 -23.13 19.03
CA THR A 88 -12.93 -22.63 17.86
C THR A 88 -12.59 -21.17 17.56
N VAL A 89 -12.42 -20.33 18.58
CA VAL A 89 -12.03 -18.92 18.40
C VAL A 89 -10.58 -18.83 17.93
N ILE A 90 -9.68 -19.63 18.48
CA ILE A 90 -8.27 -19.70 18.06
C ILE A 90 -8.16 -20.01 16.56
N GLU A 91 -8.84 -21.06 16.09
CA GLU A 91 -8.80 -21.46 14.68
C GLU A 91 -9.42 -20.38 13.76
N ASN A 92 -10.46 -19.69 14.23
CA ASN A 92 -11.02 -18.55 13.50
C ASN A 92 -10.05 -17.35 13.46
N THR A 93 -9.33 -17.08 14.55
CA THR A 93 -8.31 -16.02 14.61
C THR A 93 -7.14 -16.32 13.68
N ILE A 94 -6.69 -17.58 13.58
CA ILE A 94 -5.65 -17.98 12.64
C ILE A 94 -6.08 -17.73 11.19
N LYS A 95 -7.32 -18.10 10.82
CA LYS A 95 -7.88 -17.81 9.50
C LYS A 95 -7.95 -16.31 9.23
N LEU A 96 -8.37 -15.52 10.21
CA LEU A 96 -8.40 -14.06 10.12
C LEU A 96 -7.02 -13.50 9.83
N TYR A 97 -5.99 -13.88 10.59
CA TYR A 97 -4.64 -13.39 10.36
C TYR A 97 -4.03 -13.85 9.04
N ALA A 98 -4.36 -15.05 8.56
CA ALA A 98 -3.92 -15.52 7.25
C ALA A 98 -4.51 -14.64 6.13
N VAL A 99 -5.80 -14.34 6.18
CA VAL A 99 -6.48 -13.43 5.24
C VAL A 99 -5.89 -12.02 5.32
N GLU A 100 -5.65 -11.52 6.53
CA GLU A 100 -5.06 -10.20 6.75
C GLU A 100 -3.65 -10.11 6.15
N LEU A 101 -2.82 -11.14 6.35
CA LEU A 101 -1.47 -11.18 5.79
C LEU A 101 -1.49 -11.12 4.26
N GLU A 102 -2.43 -11.80 3.59
CA GLU A 102 -2.60 -11.69 2.14
C GLU A 102 -3.00 -10.28 1.70
N GLN A 103 -3.91 -9.64 2.43
CA GLN A 103 -4.36 -8.27 2.17
C GLN A 103 -3.21 -7.28 2.31
N LEU A 104 -2.47 -7.33 3.42
CA LEU A 104 -1.31 -6.48 3.64
C LEU A 104 -0.23 -6.67 2.57
N ASN A 105 -0.01 -7.91 2.10
CA ASN A 105 0.91 -8.16 0.99
C ASN A 105 0.42 -7.55 -0.34
N ARG A 106 -0.89 -7.53 -0.59
CA ARG A 106 -1.48 -6.80 -1.75
C ARG A 106 -1.27 -5.30 -1.61
N LEU A 107 -1.52 -4.74 -0.42
CA LEU A 107 -1.29 -3.32 -0.15
C LEU A 107 0.18 -2.94 -0.34
N ALA A 108 1.11 -3.74 0.18
CA ALA A 108 2.55 -3.50 0.02
C ALA A 108 2.98 -3.48 -1.46
N ARG A 109 2.39 -4.36 -2.30
CA ARG A 109 2.62 -4.30 -3.76
C ARG A 109 2.08 -3.01 -4.37
N GLY A 110 0.86 -2.60 -4.00
CA GLY A 110 0.27 -1.34 -4.46
C GLY A 110 1.10 -0.11 -4.08
N VAL A 111 1.59 -0.05 -2.84
CA VAL A 111 2.46 1.03 -2.36
C VAL A 111 3.77 1.09 -3.17
N ARG A 112 4.39 -0.07 -3.45
CA ARG A 112 5.61 -0.12 -4.29
C ARG A 112 5.35 0.43 -5.70
N LEU A 113 4.28 -0.02 -6.36
CA LEU A 113 3.94 0.47 -7.71
C LEU A 113 3.66 1.98 -7.74
N ILE A 114 2.97 2.51 -6.74
CA ILE A 114 2.74 3.96 -6.62
C ILE A 114 4.06 4.70 -6.40
N THR A 115 4.95 4.15 -5.55
CA THR A 115 6.26 4.74 -5.29
C THR A 115 7.09 4.80 -6.57
N GLU A 116 7.13 3.72 -7.34
CA GLU A 116 7.80 3.66 -8.65
C GLU A 116 7.20 4.68 -9.63
N ALA A 117 5.87 4.80 -9.69
CA ALA A 117 5.20 5.77 -10.55
C ALA A 117 5.51 7.23 -10.15
N LEU A 118 5.56 7.55 -8.86
CA LEU A 118 5.91 8.89 -8.36
C LEU A 118 7.38 9.25 -8.68
N LEU A 119 8.28 8.28 -8.58
CA LEU A 119 9.69 8.44 -8.95
C LEU A 119 9.86 8.54 -10.48
N GLY A 120 9.10 7.77 -11.26
CA GLY A 120 9.15 7.75 -12.72
C GLY A 120 8.54 9.00 -13.38
N GLY A 121 7.43 9.51 -12.83
CA GLY A 121 6.78 10.75 -13.29
C GLY A 121 7.61 12.02 -13.02
N SER A 122 8.62 11.93 -12.14
CA SER A 122 9.56 13.02 -11.88
C SER A 122 10.66 13.15 -12.94
N ARG A 123 10.76 12.20 -13.89
CA ARG A 123 11.68 12.32 -15.03
C ARG A 123 10.97 13.18 -16.09
N PRO A 124 11.44 14.39 -16.41
CA PRO A 124 10.83 15.18 -17.47
C PRO A 124 10.81 14.33 -18.74
N GLN A 125 9.61 14.16 -19.30
CA GLN A 125 9.39 13.54 -20.59
C GLN A 125 10.31 14.24 -21.59
N ARG A 126 11.50 13.70 -21.83
CA ARG A 126 12.39 14.15 -22.90
C ARG A 126 11.59 13.92 -24.17
N ARG A 127 10.96 14.97 -24.68
CA ARG A 127 10.34 15.02 -26.00
C ARG A 127 11.39 14.46 -26.96
N ARG A 128 11.19 13.22 -27.41
CA ARG A 128 11.87 12.71 -28.60
C ARG A 128 11.26 13.48 -29.76
N SER A 129 11.87 14.63 -30.05
CA SER A 129 11.72 15.33 -31.31
C SER A 129 12.27 14.40 -32.39
N HIS A 130 11.38 13.74 -33.13
CA HIS A 130 11.75 13.13 -34.40
C HIS A 130 11.65 14.24 -35.46
N VAL A 131 12.83 14.58 -36.00
CA VAL A 131 13.01 15.28 -37.27
C VAL A 131 12.63 14.33 -38.40
#